data_AF-A0A8X6RDE2-F1
#
_entry.id   AF-A0A8X6RDE2-F1
#
_cell.length_a   1.000
_cell.length_b   1.000
_cell.length_c   1.000
_cell.angle_alpha   90.00
_cell.angle_beta   90.00
_cell.angle_gamma   90.00
#
_symmetry.space_group_name_H-M   'P 1'
#
loop_
_entity.id
_entity.type
_entity.pdbx_description
1 polymer ?
#
loop_
_entity_poly.entity_id
_entity_poly.type
_entity_poly.pdbx_seq_one_letter_code
_entity_poly.pdbx_strand_id
1 'polypeptide(L)'
;MQSAALEEITLTNSSDIIISEDGTWKTRGYSSRVGVCAVIGDKTGKCIDAEVMSSFCKGCDSWKRRKGSPAYKKWKILHVKECLKNHNGSAGMMETVGMVRIFQRSLSHRSVRYTSYIGDGDSKTFSSITASNLYGEDITVSKIECVGHVQKRMGTRLRKLKQMSSKLSDGKSIGGKGRLTDRMIDLITTYYGNAIRQNKTCLSDMRKAVWAVYFHIRSSDEEPLHSFCPVGSNSWCKYQNQVVEGQCVETFRHSNKLPVAVMDAIKPVFNDLSQPKLLQKCLGGKTQNNNESINSLIWKLCPKTLGCGRKIVDISTNEAIVIFNDGNQGRLKIMQSLGLTVGQFAHKFVTLVDIKRIQTAEVHFNLRRKEVRQAKRMQFKTTCKKLTEKEGTSYACGEF
;
A
#
# COMPACT_ATOMS: atom_id res chain seq x y z
N MET A 1 -13.72 -12.98 11.48
CA MET A 1 -12.88 -13.54 10.40
C MET A 1 -13.64 -14.57 9.57
N GLN A 2 -14.11 -15.71 10.12
CA GLN A 2 -14.97 -16.65 9.38
C GLN A 2 -16.21 -15.97 8.79
N SER A 3 -16.92 -15.18 9.59
CA SER A 3 -18.07 -14.39 9.13
C SER A 3 -17.72 -13.45 7.97
N ALA A 4 -16.55 -12.80 8.01
CA ALA A 4 -16.08 -11.93 6.95
C ALA A 4 -15.79 -12.71 5.65
N ALA A 5 -15.26 -13.92 5.75
CA ALA A 5 -15.08 -14.80 4.59
C ALA A 5 -16.43 -15.18 3.96
N LEU A 6 -17.41 -15.56 4.79
CA LEU A 6 -18.77 -15.90 4.35
C LEU A 6 -19.47 -14.69 3.70
N GLU A 7 -19.35 -13.50 4.26
CA GLU A 7 -19.86 -12.28 3.64
C GLU A 7 -19.21 -11.99 2.28
N GLU A 8 -17.90 -12.22 2.16
CA GLU A 8 -17.19 -12.07 0.88
C GLU A 8 -17.71 -13.08 -0.16
N ILE A 9 -17.95 -14.33 0.24
CA ILE A 9 -18.57 -15.35 -0.62
C ILE A 9 -19.94 -14.87 -1.10
N THR A 10 -20.79 -14.39 -0.19
CA THR A 10 -22.13 -13.91 -0.53
C THR A 10 -22.08 -12.73 -1.49
N LEU A 11 -21.18 -11.77 -1.29
CA LEU A 11 -21.04 -10.60 -2.16
C LEU A 11 -20.42 -10.91 -3.53
N THR A 12 -19.56 -11.92 -3.61
CA THR A 12 -18.89 -12.33 -4.86
C THR A 12 -19.63 -13.45 -5.58
N ASN A 13 -20.59 -14.11 -4.91
CA ASN A 13 -21.20 -15.35 -5.32
C ASN A 13 -20.18 -16.44 -5.68
N SER A 14 -19.06 -16.50 -4.94
CA SER A 14 -17.90 -17.35 -5.24
C SER A 14 -17.08 -17.65 -4.00
N SER A 15 -16.55 -18.88 -3.87
CA SER A 15 -15.51 -19.22 -2.89
C SER A 15 -14.10 -18.84 -3.34
N ASP A 16 -13.95 -18.44 -4.60
CA ASP A 16 -12.73 -17.92 -5.20
C ASP A 16 -12.77 -16.40 -5.13
N ILE A 17 -11.96 -15.84 -4.22
CA ILE A 17 -12.05 -14.43 -3.87
C ILE A 17 -10.75 -13.67 -4.14
N ILE A 18 -10.91 -12.37 -4.32
CA ILE A 18 -9.80 -11.41 -4.43
C ILE A 18 -9.51 -10.86 -3.04
N ILE A 19 -8.24 -10.86 -2.65
CA ILE A 19 -7.80 -10.34 -1.35
C ILE A 19 -6.70 -9.29 -1.52
N SER A 20 -6.59 -8.38 -0.57
CA SER A 20 -5.40 -7.53 -0.39
C SER A 20 -4.60 -8.00 0.82
N GLU A 21 -3.30 -8.19 0.63
CA GLU A 21 -2.38 -8.63 1.68
C GLU A 21 -1.44 -7.51 2.08
N ASP A 22 -1.00 -7.51 3.33
CA ASP A 22 0.08 -6.64 3.79
C ASP A 22 0.76 -7.18 5.04
N GLY A 23 2.05 -6.89 5.16
CA GLY A 23 2.88 -7.19 6.32
C GLY A 23 3.16 -5.93 7.14
N THR A 24 3.18 -6.05 8.47
CA THR A 24 3.54 -4.93 9.33
C THR A 24 4.37 -5.36 10.53
N TRP A 25 5.33 -4.53 10.92
CA TRP A 25 6.32 -4.87 11.95
C TRP A 25 6.25 -3.97 13.18
N LYS A 26 6.53 -4.55 14.34
CA LYS A 26 6.48 -3.86 15.63
C LYS A 26 7.50 -2.73 15.74
N THR A 27 8.70 -2.94 15.20
CA THR A 27 9.78 -1.95 15.16
C THR A 27 10.07 -1.55 13.72
N ARG A 28 10.53 -0.32 13.51
CA ARG A 28 10.94 0.13 12.18
C ARG A 28 12.26 -0.55 11.80
N GLY A 29 12.41 -0.90 10.51
CA GLY A 29 13.62 -1.50 9.96
C GLY A 29 13.63 -3.04 9.98
N TYR A 30 14.65 -3.61 9.33
CA TYR A 30 14.78 -5.06 9.09
C TYR A 30 15.17 -5.89 10.34
N SER A 31 15.23 -5.27 11.51
CA SER A 31 15.60 -5.89 12.78
C SER A 31 14.41 -6.34 13.64
N SER A 32 13.18 -6.17 13.13
CA SER A 32 12.00 -6.48 13.93
C SER A 32 11.86 -7.96 14.23
N ARG A 33 11.51 -8.26 15.49
CA ARG A 33 11.35 -9.62 16.00
C ARG A 33 9.92 -10.12 15.96
N VAL A 34 8.95 -9.22 15.75
CA VAL A 34 7.53 -9.53 15.70
C VAL A 34 6.89 -8.76 14.55
N GLY A 35 6.13 -9.48 13.72
CA GLY A 35 5.36 -8.93 12.61
C GLY A 35 3.96 -9.52 12.56
N VAL A 36 3.07 -8.88 11.81
CA VAL A 36 1.70 -9.32 11.56
C VAL A 36 1.48 -9.31 10.07
N CYS A 37 0.92 -10.40 9.57
CA CYS A 37 0.44 -10.56 8.20
C CYS A 37 -1.08 -10.54 8.26
N ALA A 38 -1.76 -9.80 7.39
CA ALA A 38 -3.21 -9.79 7.31
C ALA A 38 -3.70 -9.80 5.86
N VAL A 39 -4.83 -10.48 5.63
CA VAL A 39 -5.53 -10.51 4.35
C VAL A 39 -6.93 -9.94 4.51
N ILE A 40 -7.33 -9.10 3.56
CA ILE A 40 -8.60 -8.36 3.56
C ILE A 40 -9.35 -8.70 2.28
N GLY A 41 -10.66 -8.96 2.38
CA GLY A 41 -11.52 -9.20 1.22
C GLY A 41 -11.69 -7.93 0.38
N ASP A 42 -11.62 -8.06 -0.95
CA ASP A 42 -11.74 -6.93 -1.88
C ASP A 42 -13.13 -6.27 -1.84
N LYS A 43 -14.20 -7.07 -1.69
CA LYS A 43 -15.58 -6.57 -1.74
C LYS A 43 -16.07 -6.09 -0.39
N THR A 44 -15.88 -6.89 0.66
CA THR A 44 -16.29 -6.53 2.02
C THR A 44 -15.40 -5.46 2.62
N GLY A 45 -14.12 -5.41 2.22
CA GLY A 45 -13.11 -4.60 2.89
C GLY A 45 -12.79 -5.07 4.31
N LYS A 46 -13.27 -6.25 4.73
CA LYS A 46 -13.07 -6.83 6.06
C LYS A 46 -11.84 -7.73 6.09
N CYS A 47 -11.18 -7.79 7.25
CA CYS A 47 -10.09 -8.72 7.50
C CYS A 47 -10.63 -10.15 7.59
N ILE A 48 -10.11 -11.02 6.72
CA ILE A 48 -10.54 -12.41 6.56
C ILE A 48 -9.60 -13.35 7.34
N ASP A 49 -8.30 -13.08 7.36
CA ASP A 49 -7.31 -13.85 8.12
C ASP A 49 -6.11 -12.99 8.53
N ALA A 50 -5.40 -13.42 9.56
CA ALA A 50 -4.16 -12.81 10.00
C ALA A 50 -3.22 -13.81 10.70
N GLU A 51 -1.92 -13.59 10.61
CA GLU A 51 -0.88 -14.40 11.25
C GLU A 51 0.11 -13.48 11.99
N VAL A 52 0.28 -13.71 13.29
CA VAL A 52 1.32 -13.02 14.08
C VAL A 52 2.60 -13.87 14.10
N MET A 53 3.63 -13.31 13.47
CA MET A 53 4.95 -13.90 13.29
C MET A 53 5.93 -13.39 14.33
N SER A 54 6.78 -14.27 14.84
CA SER A 54 7.83 -13.94 15.81
C SER A 54 9.08 -14.79 15.60
N SER A 55 10.23 -14.12 15.49
CA SER A 55 11.54 -14.77 15.51
C SER A 55 12.14 -14.87 16.92
N PHE A 56 11.39 -14.41 17.93
CA PHE A 56 11.86 -14.32 19.30
C PHE A 56 10.97 -15.05 20.30
N CYS A 57 11.61 -15.69 21.26
CA CYS A 57 10.98 -16.20 22.46
C CYS A 57 11.91 -15.95 23.65
N LYS A 58 11.37 -15.34 24.72
CA LYS A 58 12.14 -15.05 25.94
C LYS A 58 12.69 -16.32 26.58
N GLY A 59 11.90 -17.40 26.63
CA GLY A 59 12.35 -18.69 27.15
C GLY A 59 13.57 -19.24 26.38
N CYS A 60 13.48 -19.26 25.05
CA CYS A 60 14.60 -19.67 24.19
C CYS A 60 15.85 -18.80 24.36
N ASP A 61 15.67 -17.49 24.55
CA ASP A 61 16.78 -16.56 24.75
C ASP A 61 17.47 -16.79 26.11
N SER A 62 16.69 -16.94 27.19
CA SER A 62 17.20 -17.23 28.53
C SER A 62 17.98 -18.55 28.61
N TRP A 63 17.55 -19.57 27.87
CA TRP A 63 18.19 -20.88 27.86
C TRP A 63 19.29 -21.02 26.80
N LYS A 64 19.55 -19.99 25.99
CA LYS A 64 20.53 -20.03 24.89
C LYS A 64 21.94 -20.37 25.37
N ARG A 65 22.35 -19.88 26.54
CA ARG A 65 23.69 -20.13 27.13
C ARG A 65 23.87 -21.56 27.66
N ARG A 66 22.78 -22.29 27.91
CA ARG A 66 22.80 -23.66 28.43
C ARG A 66 22.63 -24.72 27.34
N LYS A 67 22.65 -24.31 26.07
CA LYS A 67 22.42 -25.17 24.91
C LYS A 67 23.41 -26.34 24.92
N GLY A 68 22.90 -27.57 24.85
CA GLY A 68 23.70 -28.81 24.89
C GLY A 68 23.68 -29.53 26.24
N SER A 69 23.41 -28.83 27.34
CA SER A 69 23.31 -29.47 28.67
C SER A 69 22.11 -30.44 28.77
N PRO A 70 22.18 -31.48 29.62
CA PRO A 70 21.03 -32.36 29.90
C PRO A 70 19.80 -31.57 30.38
N ALA A 71 20.01 -30.55 31.23
CA ALA A 71 18.95 -29.66 31.70
C ALA A 71 18.27 -28.90 30.55
N TYR A 72 19.04 -28.41 29.57
CA TYR A 72 18.49 -27.76 28.38
C TYR A 72 17.66 -28.72 27.53
N LYS A 73 18.10 -29.97 27.34
CA LYS A 73 17.33 -30.96 26.58
C LYS A 73 15.96 -31.23 27.23
N LYS A 74 15.94 -31.43 28.56
CA LYS A 74 14.69 -31.62 29.32
C LYS A 74 13.78 -30.39 29.24
N TRP A 75 14.33 -29.19 29.45
CA TRP A 75 13.57 -27.94 29.32
C TRP A 75 13.02 -27.74 27.91
N LYS A 76 13.82 -28.01 26.86
CA LYS A 76 13.42 -27.80 25.46
C LYS A 76 12.22 -28.66 25.08
N ILE A 77 12.17 -29.92 25.53
CA ILE A 77 11.05 -30.83 25.28
C ILE A 77 9.73 -30.24 25.82
N LEU A 78 9.76 -29.70 27.05
CA LEU A 78 8.60 -29.05 27.66
C LEU A 78 8.27 -27.72 26.96
N HIS A 79 9.28 -26.92 26.64
CA HIS A 79 9.11 -25.57 26.11
C HIS A 79 8.59 -25.54 24.67
N VAL A 80 8.80 -26.58 23.86
CA VAL A 80 8.32 -26.62 22.46
C VAL A 80 6.83 -26.28 22.36
N LYS A 81 6.02 -26.71 23.32
CA LYS A 81 4.56 -26.45 23.36
C LYS A 81 4.21 -24.99 23.69
N GLU A 82 5.11 -24.27 24.36
CA GLU A 82 4.91 -22.88 24.81
C GLU A 82 5.72 -21.85 24.02
N CYS A 83 6.54 -22.33 23.07
CA CYS A 83 7.49 -21.50 22.35
C CYS A 83 6.75 -20.43 21.54
N LEU A 84 7.06 -19.17 21.84
CA LEU A 84 6.48 -18.03 21.13
C LEU A 84 7.20 -17.71 19.81
N LYS A 85 8.29 -18.40 19.50
CA LYS A 85 9.00 -18.27 18.24
C LYS A 85 8.36 -19.22 17.22
N ASN A 86 7.76 -18.65 16.18
CA ASN A 86 7.17 -19.41 15.08
C ASN A 86 7.84 -19.10 13.72
N HIS A 87 8.92 -18.30 13.71
CA HIS A 87 9.68 -17.96 12.50
C HIS A 87 11.18 -18.13 12.70
N ASN A 88 11.86 -18.67 11.69
CA ASN A 88 13.31 -18.71 11.60
C ASN A 88 13.74 -17.94 10.35
N GLY A 89 14.63 -16.96 10.49
CA GLY A 89 15.12 -16.13 9.39
C GLY A 89 14.99 -14.63 9.65
N SER A 90 15.13 -13.84 8.59
CA SER A 90 15.05 -12.36 8.66
C SER A 90 13.62 -11.87 8.92
N ALA A 91 13.51 -10.62 9.37
CA ALA A 91 12.21 -9.96 9.57
C ALA A 91 11.41 -9.86 8.27
N GLY A 92 12.06 -9.60 7.14
CA GLY A 92 11.41 -9.52 5.82
C GLY A 92 10.78 -10.85 5.39
N MET A 93 11.40 -11.98 5.71
CA MET A 93 10.84 -13.30 5.39
C MET A 93 9.62 -13.68 6.24
N MET A 94 9.33 -12.95 7.32
CA MET A 94 8.12 -13.18 8.12
C MET A 94 6.86 -12.96 7.29
N GLU A 95 6.86 -11.97 6.40
CA GLU A 95 5.72 -11.69 5.54
C GLU A 95 5.45 -12.86 4.60
N THR A 96 6.48 -13.28 3.86
CA THR A 96 6.39 -14.40 2.93
C THR A 96 5.92 -15.69 3.62
N VAL A 97 6.52 -16.06 4.75
CA VAL A 97 6.13 -17.27 5.49
C VAL A 97 4.74 -17.12 6.10
N GLY A 98 4.40 -15.95 6.62
CA GLY A 98 3.10 -15.66 7.21
C GLY A 98 1.96 -15.73 6.18
N MET A 99 2.17 -15.18 4.99
CA MET A 99 1.19 -15.26 3.91
C MET A 99 1.01 -16.68 3.39
N VAL A 100 2.09 -17.45 3.20
CA VAL A 100 1.97 -18.87 2.84
C VAL A 100 1.13 -19.64 3.86
N ARG A 101 1.30 -19.39 5.16
CA ARG A 101 0.47 -20.01 6.22
C ARG A 101 -1.00 -19.61 6.17
N ILE A 102 -1.28 -18.35 5.84
CA ILE A 102 -2.65 -17.85 5.67
C ILE A 102 -3.31 -18.55 4.48
N PHE A 103 -2.62 -18.66 3.34
CA PHE A 103 -3.15 -19.36 2.17
C PHE A 103 -3.33 -20.86 2.44
N GLN A 104 -2.38 -21.52 3.12
CA GLN A 104 -2.45 -22.95 3.42
C GLN A 104 -3.70 -23.36 4.21
N ARG A 105 -4.18 -22.48 5.09
CA ARG A 105 -5.36 -22.76 5.92
C ARG A 105 -6.66 -22.15 5.39
N SER A 106 -6.64 -21.46 4.25
CA SER A 106 -7.81 -20.71 3.78
C SER A 106 -9.02 -21.61 3.54
N LEU A 107 -8.82 -22.79 2.94
CA LEU A 107 -9.91 -23.74 2.70
C LEU A 107 -10.47 -24.31 4.01
N SER A 108 -9.60 -24.81 4.88
CA SER A 108 -10.03 -25.48 6.12
C SER A 108 -10.59 -24.52 7.17
N HIS A 109 -10.05 -23.30 7.26
CA HIS A 109 -10.41 -22.35 8.31
C HIS A 109 -11.34 -21.23 7.83
N ARG A 110 -11.48 -21.02 6.52
CA ARG A 110 -12.25 -19.91 5.92
C ARG A 110 -13.20 -20.33 4.80
N SER A 111 -13.10 -21.56 4.31
CA SER A 111 -13.90 -22.09 3.20
C SER A 111 -13.77 -21.28 1.89
N VAL A 112 -12.62 -20.65 1.68
CA VAL A 112 -12.32 -19.83 0.48
C VAL A 112 -10.95 -20.15 -0.10
N ARG A 113 -10.80 -19.90 -1.39
CA ARG A 113 -9.51 -19.90 -2.11
C ARG A 113 -9.18 -18.46 -2.52
N TYR A 114 -7.94 -18.07 -2.27
CA TYR A 114 -7.43 -16.75 -2.64
C TYR A 114 -6.86 -16.80 -4.07
N THR A 115 -7.67 -16.50 -5.07
CA THR A 115 -7.31 -16.67 -6.50
C THR A 115 -6.68 -15.43 -7.12
N SER A 116 -6.87 -14.26 -6.51
CA SER A 116 -6.16 -13.05 -6.92
C SER A 116 -5.72 -12.26 -5.69
N TYR A 117 -4.49 -11.75 -5.73
CA TYR A 117 -3.91 -11.02 -4.62
C TYR A 117 -3.51 -9.61 -5.05
N ILE A 118 -3.93 -8.62 -4.27
CA ILE A 118 -3.61 -7.21 -4.44
C ILE A 118 -2.41 -6.91 -3.55
N GLY A 119 -1.25 -6.68 -4.17
CA GLY A 119 0.01 -6.44 -3.47
C GLY A 119 0.79 -5.25 -4.00
N ASP A 120 1.80 -4.84 -3.25
CA ASP A 120 2.90 -4.03 -3.79
C ASP A 120 3.77 -4.91 -4.69
N GLY A 121 4.74 -4.33 -5.40
CA GLY A 121 5.71 -4.98 -6.27
C GLY A 121 6.58 -6.06 -5.63
N ASP A 122 6.27 -6.51 -4.41
CA ASP A 122 6.95 -7.63 -3.76
C ASP A 122 6.74 -8.92 -4.55
N SER A 123 7.86 -9.39 -5.10
CA SER A 123 7.94 -10.58 -5.93
C SER A 123 8.10 -11.85 -5.08
N LYS A 124 8.69 -11.76 -3.88
CA LYS A 124 9.03 -12.92 -3.06
C LYS A 124 7.83 -13.62 -2.44
N THR A 125 6.91 -12.85 -1.87
CA THR A 125 5.67 -13.38 -1.27
C THR A 125 4.84 -14.12 -2.32
N PHE A 126 4.60 -13.48 -3.46
CA PHE A 126 3.87 -14.11 -4.57
C PHE A 126 4.55 -15.32 -5.18
N SER A 127 5.87 -15.26 -5.39
CA SER A 127 6.61 -16.40 -5.92
C SER A 127 6.50 -17.59 -4.98
N SER A 128 6.53 -17.35 -3.66
CA SER A 128 6.41 -18.42 -2.65
C SER A 128 4.99 -18.99 -2.57
N ILE A 129 3.96 -18.15 -2.68
CA ILE A 129 2.56 -18.59 -2.74
C ILE A 129 2.33 -19.45 -3.98
N THR A 130 2.77 -18.98 -5.15
CA THR A 130 2.61 -19.69 -6.43
C THR A 130 3.37 -21.02 -6.41
N ALA A 131 4.61 -21.03 -5.93
CA ALA A 131 5.41 -22.25 -5.80
C ALA A 131 4.83 -23.27 -4.80
N SER A 132 4.00 -22.83 -3.85
CA SER A 132 3.36 -23.72 -2.88
C SER A 132 2.19 -24.51 -3.46
N ASN A 133 1.70 -24.16 -4.67
CA ASN A 133 0.61 -24.83 -5.40
C ASN A 133 -0.59 -25.24 -4.52
N LEU A 134 -1.04 -24.33 -3.66
CA LEU A 134 -1.92 -24.65 -2.52
C LEU A 134 -3.34 -25.07 -2.90
N TYR A 135 -3.77 -24.79 -4.14
CA TYR A 135 -5.13 -25.06 -4.62
C TYR A 135 -5.17 -26.05 -5.79
N GLY A 136 -4.05 -26.72 -6.09
CA GLY A 136 -3.93 -27.65 -7.22
C GLY A 136 -3.64 -26.96 -8.55
N GLU A 137 -3.37 -27.77 -9.57
CA GLU A 137 -2.91 -27.32 -10.90
C GLU A 137 -3.96 -26.49 -11.66
N ASP A 138 -5.24 -26.70 -11.37
CA ASP A 138 -6.34 -25.99 -12.03
C ASP A 138 -6.47 -24.52 -11.61
N ILE A 139 -5.83 -24.12 -10.51
CA ILE A 139 -6.03 -22.79 -9.90
C ILE A 139 -4.71 -22.02 -9.85
N THR A 140 -4.60 -21.07 -10.77
CA THR A 140 -3.48 -20.13 -10.79
C THR A 140 -3.82 -18.86 -10.01
N VAL A 141 -3.00 -18.53 -9.01
CA VAL A 141 -3.11 -17.26 -8.28
C VAL A 141 -2.60 -16.11 -9.15
N SER A 142 -3.43 -15.09 -9.37
CA SER A 142 -3.08 -13.93 -10.19
C SER A 142 -2.65 -12.71 -9.37
N LYS A 143 -1.70 -11.93 -9.88
CA LYS A 143 -1.25 -10.67 -9.27
C LYS A 143 -2.05 -9.47 -9.77
N ILE A 144 -2.60 -8.70 -8.84
CA ILE A 144 -3.13 -7.35 -9.07
C ILE A 144 -2.17 -6.34 -8.41
N GLU A 145 -1.83 -5.28 -9.13
CA GLU A 145 -0.96 -4.21 -8.63
C GLU A 145 -1.80 -3.12 -7.94
N CYS A 146 -1.38 -2.71 -6.75
CA CYS A 146 -1.95 -1.54 -6.10
C CYS A 146 -1.64 -0.27 -6.91
N VAL A 147 -2.68 0.42 -7.38
CA VAL A 147 -2.52 1.66 -8.18
C VAL A 147 -1.78 2.74 -7.40
N GLY A 148 -1.97 2.80 -6.08
CA GLY A 148 -1.22 3.72 -5.22
C GLY A 148 0.29 3.45 -5.25
N HIS A 149 0.70 2.18 -5.24
CA HIS A 149 2.11 1.79 -5.33
C HIS A 149 2.68 2.03 -6.73
N VAL A 150 1.95 1.67 -7.78
CA VAL A 150 2.35 1.96 -9.17
C VAL A 150 2.49 3.47 -9.40
N GLN A 151 1.59 4.28 -8.85
CA GLN A 151 1.72 5.73 -8.85
C GLN A 151 3.01 6.20 -8.15
N LYS A 152 3.27 5.73 -6.92
CA LYS A 152 4.51 6.08 -6.19
C LYS A 152 5.77 5.70 -6.98
N ARG A 153 5.74 4.57 -7.71
CA ARG A 153 6.85 4.09 -8.55
C ARG A 153 7.28 5.11 -9.60
N MET A 154 6.33 5.79 -10.27
CA MET A 154 6.61 6.90 -11.20
C MET A 154 7.45 7.98 -10.53
N GLY A 155 6.98 8.49 -9.39
CA GLY A 155 7.68 9.55 -8.66
C GLY A 155 9.05 9.12 -8.13
N THR A 156 9.21 7.86 -7.71
CA THR A 156 10.51 7.33 -7.26
C THR A 156 11.50 7.24 -8.41
N ARG A 157 11.10 6.73 -9.58
CA ARG A 157 11.98 6.61 -10.75
C ARG A 157 12.42 7.98 -11.27
N LEU A 158 11.51 8.94 -11.35
CA LEU A 158 11.84 10.30 -11.78
C LEU A 158 12.80 11.01 -10.79
N ARG A 159 12.65 10.80 -9.48
CA ARG A 159 13.60 11.33 -8.49
C ARG A 159 14.99 10.71 -8.62
N LYS A 160 15.07 9.40 -8.85
CA LYS A 160 16.34 8.72 -9.11
C LYS A 160 17.02 9.26 -10.38
N LEU A 161 16.28 9.42 -11.47
CA LEU A 161 16.80 10.05 -12.68
C LEU A 161 17.29 11.47 -12.43
N LYS A 162 16.53 12.27 -11.68
CA LYS A 162 16.89 13.65 -11.33
C LYS A 162 18.25 13.75 -10.63
N GLN A 163 18.63 12.74 -9.85
CA GLN A 163 19.89 12.69 -9.11
C GLN A 163 21.10 12.32 -9.97
N MET A 164 20.91 11.94 -11.24
CA MET A 164 22.01 11.63 -12.14
C MET A 164 22.81 12.89 -12.49
N SER A 165 24.14 12.81 -12.39
CA SER A 165 25.06 13.91 -12.68
C SER A 165 25.35 14.12 -14.17
N SER A 166 24.87 13.23 -15.04
CA SER A 166 25.10 13.32 -16.49
C SER A 166 24.42 14.54 -17.10
N LYS A 167 25.14 15.24 -17.97
CA LYS A 167 24.55 16.28 -18.82
C LYS A 167 23.65 15.65 -19.86
N LEU A 168 22.53 16.32 -20.16
CA LEU A 168 21.63 15.94 -21.24
C LEU A 168 22.15 16.47 -22.58
N SER A 169 21.44 16.18 -23.66
CA SER A 169 21.79 16.62 -25.02
C SER A 169 21.93 18.14 -25.17
N ASP A 170 21.32 18.92 -24.27
CA ASP A 170 21.42 20.38 -24.22
C ASP A 170 22.55 20.89 -23.31
N GLY A 171 23.47 20.02 -22.89
CA GLY A 171 24.61 20.36 -22.03
C GLY A 171 24.25 20.68 -20.57
N LYS A 172 22.97 20.53 -20.17
CA LYS A 172 22.46 20.89 -18.83
C LYS A 172 22.09 19.66 -18.02
N SER A 173 22.04 19.81 -16.69
CA SER A 173 21.54 18.77 -15.79
C SER A 173 20.06 18.51 -16.01
N ILE A 174 19.56 17.33 -15.65
CA ILE A 174 18.13 17.01 -15.71
C ILE A 174 17.30 17.85 -14.73
N GLY A 175 17.84 18.13 -13.54
CA GLY A 175 17.23 18.98 -12.52
C GLY A 175 17.60 20.45 -12.67
N GLY A 176 16.85 21.32 -11.98
CA GLY A 176 17.08 22.77 -11.94
C GLY A 176 15.82 23.62 -12.18
N LYS A 177 15.97 24.95 -12.07
CA LYS A 177 14.89 25.92 -12.39
C LYS A 177 14.48 25.75 -13.86
N GLY A 178 13.18 25.67 -14.11
CA GLY A 178 12.62 25.43 -15.46
C GLY A 178 12.83 24.02 -16.01
N ARG A 179 13.22 23.05 -15.16
CA ARG A 179 13.46 21.64 -15.55
C ARG A 179 12.74 20.67 -14.60
N LEU A 180 13.26 19.46 -14.44
CA LEU A 180 12.65 18.45 -13.57
C LEU A 180 12.82 18.81 -12.09
N THR A 181 11.83 19.52 -11.54
CA THR A 181 11.75 19.87 -10.11
C THR A 181 10.91 18.84 -9.34
N ASP A 182 11.00 18.81 -8.00
CA ASP A 182 10.18 17.88 -7.20
C ASP A 182 8.69 18.18 -7.32
N ARG A 183 8.33 19.46 -7.45
CA ARG A 183 6.95 19.88 -7.74
C ARG A 183 6.47 19.31 -9.07
N MET A 184 7.31 19.36 -10.10
CA MET A 184 6.99 18.78 -11.40
C MET A 184 6.87 17.25 -11.32
N ILE A 185 7.77 16.59 -10.58
CA ILE A 185 7.69 15.14 -10.35
C ILE A 185 6.38 14.78 -9.63
N ASP A 186 5.98 15.52 -8.60
CA ASP A 186 4.72 15.30 -7.89
C ASP A 186 3.50 15.50 -8.79
N LEU A 187 3.55 16.48 -9.69
CA LEU A 187 2.51 16.72 -10.70
C LEU A 187 2.40 15.55 -11.67
N ILE A 188 3.51 15.15 -12.31
CA ILE A 188 3.58 14.00 -13.23
C ILE A 188 3.07 12.73 -12.54
N THR A 189 3.52 12.50 -11.31
CA THR A 189 3.11 11.35 -10.50
C THR A 189 1.60 11.36 -10.25
N THR A 190 1.02 12.51 -9.97
CA THR A 190 -0.42 12.65 -9.74
C THR A 190 -1.22 12.40 -11.01
N TYR A 191 -0.82 13.00 -12.12
CA TYR A 191 -1.47 12.81 -13.42
C TYR A 191 -1.39 11.37 -13.90
N TYR A 192 -0.23 10.74 -13.78
CA TYR A 192 -0.05 9.31 -14.08
C TYR A 192 -0.99 8.42 -13.26
N GLY A 193 -1.10 8.65 -11.95
CA GLY A 193 -2.02 7.89 -11.09
C GLY A 193 -3.49 8.14 -11.42
N ASN A 194 -3.85 9.36 -11.82
CA ASN A 194 -5.21 9.70 -12.23
C ASN A 194 -5.59 9.03 -13.55
N ALA A 195 -4.68 9.02 -14.53
CA ALA A 195 -4.85 8.34 -15.80
C ALA A 195 -5.19 6.85 -15.60
N ILE A 196 -4.51 6.16 -14.68
CA ILE A 196 -4.82 4.77 -14.34
C ILE A 196 -6.21 4.63 -13.70
N ARG A 197 -6.52 5.45 -12.69
CA ARG A 197 -7.80 5.32 -11.95
C ARG A 197 -9.02 5.64 -12.79
N GLN A 198 -8.91 6.61 -13.69
CA GLN A 198 -10.00 7.03 -14.57
C GLN A 198 -10.27 6.02 -15.70
N ASN A 199 -9.27 5.22 -16.07
CA ASN A 199 -9.36 4.25 -17.17
C ASN A 199 -9.22 2.80 -16.68
N LYS A 200 -9.70 2.52 -15.46
CA LYS A 200 -9.51 1.22 -14.77
C LYS A 200 -10.20 0.02 -15.42
N THR A 201 -11.04 0.23 -16.43
CA THR A 201 -11.84 -0.81 -17.10
C THR A 201 -11.29 -1.20 -18.47
N CYS A 202 -10.41 -0.41 -19.08
CA CYS A 202 -9.91 -0.63 -20.42
C CYS A 202 -8.39 -0.41 -20.50
N LEU A 203 -7.64 -1.46 -20.87
CA LEU A 203 -6.19 -1.38 -21.00
C LEU A 203 -5.75 -0.39 -22.08
N SER A 204 -6.44 -0.38 -23.23
CA SER A 204 -6.10 0.51 -24.35
C SER A 204 -6.24 1.98 -23.95
N ASP A 205 -7.38 2.33 -23.34
CA ASP A 205 -7.65 3.70 -22.88
C ASP A 205 -6.70 4.09 -21.75
N MET A 206 -6.37 3.17 -20.84
CA MET A 206 -5.39 3.40 -19.79
C MET A 206 -4.01 3.73 -20.36
N ARG A 207 -3.55 2.97 -21.36
CA ARG A 207 -2.27 3.24 -22.05
C ARG A 207 -2.30 4.58 -22.76
N LYS A 208 -3.38 4.87 -23.50
CA LYS A 208 -3.57 6.14 -24.20
C LYS A 208 -3.52 7.31 -23.22
N ALA A 209 -4.22 7.20 -22.09
CA ALA A 209 -4.25 8.23 -21.05
C ALA A 209 -2.89 8.43 -20.36
N VAL A 210 -2.12 7.37 -20.11
CA VAL A 210 -0.74 7.50 -19.58
C VAL A 210 0.15 8.27 -20.56
N TRP A 211 0.08 7.94 -21.86
CA TRP A 211 0.85 8.67 -22.89
C TRP A 211 0.35 10.09 -23.11
N ALA A 212 -0.94 10.34 -22.94
CA ALA A 212 -1.50 11.70 -22.97
C ALA A 212 -0.82 12.62 -21.96
N VAL A 213 -0.50 12.12 -20.76
CA VAL A 213 0.25 12.90 -19.75
C VAL A 213 1.64 13.29 -20.26
N TYR A 214 2.37 12.37 -20.90
CA TYR A 214 3.69 12.64 -21.45
C TYR A 214 3.63 13.71 -22.56
N PHE A 215 2.76 13.50 -23.55
CA PHE A 215 2.65 14.41 -24.69
C PHE A 215 2.13 15.79 -24.28
N HIS A 216 1.17 15.86 -23.35
CA HIS A 216 0.66 17.12 -22.83
C HIS A 216 1.75 17.97 -22.17
N ILE A 217 2.70 17.34 -21.44
CA ILE A 217 3.80 18.06 -20.78
C ILE A 217 4.90 18.45 -21.78
N ARG A 218 5.10 17.67 -22.85
CA ARG A 218 6.03 18.00 -23.94
C ARG A 218 5.51 19.13 -24.83
N SER A 219 4.19 19.26 -24.93
CA SER A 219 3.52 20.22 -25.81
C SER A 219 4.03 21.65 -25.63
N SER A 220 4.27 22.33 -26.75
CA SER A 220 4.65 23.75 -26.80
C SER A 220 3.76 24.52 -27.76
N ASP A 221 3.94 25.84 -27.81
CA ASP A 221 3.18 26.70 -28.73
C ASP A 221 3.58 26.42 -30.18
N GLU A 222 4.84 26.06 -30.39
CA GLU A 222 5.42 25.72 -31.69
C GLU A 222 5.10 24.28 -32.12
N GLU A 223 4.96 23.35 -31.15
CA GLU A 223 4.60 21.96 -31.38
C GLU A 223 3.46 21.53 -30.42
N PRO A 224 2.18 21.83 -30.73
CA PRO A 224 1.05 21.43 -29.90
C PRO A 224 0.78 19.92 -29.99
N LEU A 225 0.84 19.20 -28.87
CA LEU A 225 0.77 17.74 -28.79
C LEU A 225 -0.41 17.25 -27.94
N HIS A 226 -1.63 17.63 -28.34
CA HIS A 226 -2.85 17.31 -27.59
C HIS A 226 -3.67 16.15 -28.15
N SER A 227 -3.21 15.47 -29.21
CA SER A 227 -3.96 14.41 -29.90
C SER A 227 -4.30 13.19 -29.01
N PHE A 228 -3.52 12.98 -27.95
CA PHE A 228 -3.78 11.92 -26.96
C PHE A 228 -4.68 12.37 -25.81
N CYS A 229 -4.88 13.68 -25.63
CA CYS A 229 -5.72 14.21 -24.56
C CYS A 229 -7.20 13.87 -24.80
N PRO A 230 -8.00 13.69 -23.73
CA PRO A 230 -9.43 13.52 -23.89
C PRO A 230 -10.04 14.76 -24.56
N VAL A 231 -11.03 14.54 -25.42
CA VAL A 231 -11.78 15.61 -26.11
C VAL A 231 -13.08 15.88 -25.34
N GLY A 232 -13.61 17.09 -25.47
CA GLY A 232 -14.87 17.52 -24.86
C GLY A 232 -14.66 18.48 -23.69
N SER A 233 -15.73 19.17 -23.30
CA SER A 233 -15.73 20.20 -22.25
C SER A 233 -15.32 19.70 -20.86
N ASN A 234 -15.42 18.39 -20.63
CA ASN A 234 -14.97 17.73 -19.40
C ASN A 234 -13.50 17.30 -19.45
N SER A 235 -12.76 17.67 -20.50
CA SER A 235 -11.34 17.38 -20.58
C SER A 235 -10.57 18.15 -19.51
N TRP A 236 -9.61 17.47 -18.90
CA TRP A 236 -8.62 18.14 -18.05
C TRP A 236 -7.62 18.95 -18.88
N CYS A 237 -7.56 18.72 -20.20
CA CYS A 237 -6.71 19.45 -21.11
C CYS A 237 -7.39 20.76 -21.55
N LYS A 238 -6.88 21.89 -21.03
CA LYS A 238 -7.40 23.22 -21.37
C LYS A 238 -7.40 23.50 -22.88
N TYR A 239 -6.38 23.04 -23.60
CA TYR A 239 -6.33 23.20 -25.05
C TYR A 239 -7.53 22.52 -25.73
N GLN A 240 -7.86 21.28 -25.34
CA GLN A 240 -9.00 20.56 -25.89
C GLN A 240 -10.34 21.22 -25.51
N ASN A 241 -10.45 21.82 -24.33
CA ASN A 241 -11.64 22.59 -23.95
C ASN A 241 -11.82 23.81 -24.87
N GLN A 242 -10.74 24.56 -25.13
CA GLN A 242 -10.80 25.73 -26.02
C GLN A 242 -11.17 25.38 -27.46
N VAL A 243 -10.64 24.26 -27.98
CA VAL A 243 -11.02 23.72 -29.30
C VAL A 243 -12.53 23.51 -29.38
N VAL A 244 -13.12 22.90 -28.35
CA VAL A 244 -14.56 22.58 -28.30
C VAL A 244 -15.42 23.82 -28.06
N GLU A 245 -14.94 24.78 -27.28
CA GLU A 245 -15.62 26.06 -27.03
C GLU A 245 -15.55 27.03 -28.25
N GLY A 246 -14.93 26.62 -29.36
CA GLY A 246 -14.75 27.45 -30.55
C GLY A 246 -13.80 28.62 -30.34
N GLN A 247 -12.96 28.57 -29.29
CA GLN A 247 -11.97 29.61 -29.00
C GLN A 247 -10.73 29.43 -29.89
N CYS A 248 -10.08 30.55 -30.22
CA CYS A 248 -8.91 30.54 -31.09
C CYS A 248 -7.71 29.86 -30.40
N VAL A 249 -7.38 28.65 -30.86
CA VAL A 249 -6.24 27.85 -30.38
C VAL A 249 -4.89 28.56 -30.52
N GLU A 250 -4.77 29.51 -31.44
CA GLU A 250 -3.55 30.31 -31.67
C GLU A 250 -3.25 31.27 -30.50
N THR A 251 -4.28 31.60 -29.70
CA THR A 251 -4.15 32.41 -28.49
C THR A 251 -3.76 31.58 -27.26
N PHE A 252 -3.84 30.24 -27.32
CA PHE A 252 -3.41 29.38 -26.24
C PHE A 252 -1.90 29.51 -26.02
N ARG A 253 -1.50 29.53 -24.75
CA ARG A 253 -0.09 29.59 -24.35
C ARG A 253 0.21 28.43 -23.41
N HIS A 254 1.17 27.60 -23.80
CA HIS A 254 1.60 26.45 -23.03
C HIS A 254 2.39 26.89 -21.81
N SER A 255 1.79 26.71 -20.64
CA SER A 255 2.48 26.87 -19.36
C SER A 255 3.11 25.55 -18.90
N ASN A 256 4.22 25.63 -18.16
CA ASN A 256 4.89 24.47 -17.56
C ASN A 256 5.59 23.50 -18.54
N LYS A 257 6.02 23.98 -19.71
CA LYS A 257 6.81 23.19 -20.67
C LYS A 257 8.17 22.77 -20.09
N LEU A 258 8.46 21.48 -20.17
CA LEU A 258 9.81 20.96 -19.89
C LEU A 258 10.63 20.97 -21.18
N PRO A 259 11.95 21.25 -21.12
CA PRO A 259 12.82 21.16 -22.28
C PRO A 259 12.78 19.77 -22.92
N VAL A 260 12.88 19.70 -24.25
CA VAL A 260 12.87 18.44 -25.01
C VAL A 260 13.89 17.44 -24.46
N ALA A 261 15.11 17.88 -24.16
CA ALA A 261 16.16 17.07 -23.56
C ALA A 261 15.72 16.40 -22.23
N VAL A 262 14.93 17.10 -21.39
CA VAL A 262 14.38 16.54 -20.14
C VAL A 262 13.28 15.53 -20.44
N MET A 263 12.40 15.84 -21.41
CA MET A 263 11.32 14.94 -21.81
C MET A 263 11.87 13.62 -22.37
N ASP A 264 12.87 13.69 -23.24
CA ASP A 264 13.55 12.51 -23.79
C ASP A 264 14.21 11.68 -22.69
N ALA A 265 14.83 12.33 -21.70
CA ALA A 265 15.44 11.64 -20.56
C ALA A 265 14.43 10.90 -19.67
N ILE A 266 13.19 11.40 -19.53
CA ILE A 266 12.14 10.75 -18.72
C ILE A 266 11.25 9.80 -19.52
N LYS A 267 11.27 9.86 -20.86
CA LYS A 267 10.49 8.99 -21.75
C LYS A 267 10.66 7.50 -21.46
N PRO A 268 11.87 6.96 -21.17
CA PRO A 268 12.02 5.54 -20.80
C PRO A 268 11.21 5.14 -19.56
N VAL A 269 11.03 6.05 -18.58
CA VAL A 269 10.20 5.78 -17.41
C VAL A 269 8.72 5.64 -17.79
N PHE A 270 8.23 6.51 -18.68
CA PHE A 270 6.87 6.37 -19.22
C PHE A 270 6.70 5.11 -20.06
N ASN A 271 7.68 4.76 -20.87
CA ASN A 271 7.65 3.53 -21.66
C ASN A 271 7.52 2.29 -20.76
N ASP A 272 8.37 2.17 -19.75
CA ASP A 272 8.36 1.04 -18.82
C ASP A 272 7.09 0.99 -17.98
N LEU A 273 6.58 2.15 -17.53
CA LEU A 273 5.40 2.23 -16.69
C LEU A 273 4.08 2.23 -17.50
N SER A 274 4.15 2.23 -18.83
CA SER A 274 2.99 2.06 -19.73
C SER A 274 2.94 0.69 -20.40
N GLN A 275 3.81 -0.25 -19.98
CA GLN A 275 3.84 -1.61 -20.49
C GLN A 275 2.49 -2.32 -20.25
N PRO A 276 1.91 -2.99 -21.27
CA PRO A 276 0.65 -3.72 -21.15
C PRO A 276 0.62 -4.67 -19.95
N LYS A 277 1.70 -5.42 -19.73
CA LYS A 277 1.83 -6.39 -18.63
C LYS A 277 1.69 -5.76 -17.24
N LEU A 278 2.14 -4.51 -17.06
CA LEU A 278 1.98 -3.77 -15.81
C LEU A 278 0.56 -3.20 -15.68
N LEU A 279 0.09 -2.53 -16.72
CA LEU A 279 -1.20 -1.82 -16.69
C LEU A 279 -2.40 -2.78 -16.66
N GLN A 280 -2.28 -3.97 -17.26
CA GLN A 280 -3.28 -5.04 -17.14
C GLN A 280 -3.53 -5.40 -15.66
N LYS A 281 -2.47 -5.42 -14.84
CA LYS A 281 -2.57 -5.67 -13.40
C LYS A 281 -3.11 -4.49 -12.60
N CYS A 282 -3.25 -3.31 -13.23
CA CYS A 282 -3.85 -2.13 -12.61
C CYS A 282 -5.36 -2.00 -12.92
N LEU A 283 -5.90 -2.88 -13.76
CA LEU A 283 -7.35 -2.93 -14.04
C LEU A 283 -8.14 -3.17 -12.75
N GLY A 284 -9.36 -2.64 -12.71
CA GLY A 284 -10.18 -2.59 -11.50
C GLY A 284 -9.76 -1.50 -10.51
N GLY A 285 -8.58 -0.88 -10.67
CA GLY A 285 -8.18 0.30 -9.90
C GLY A 285 -7.94 0.02 -8.41
N LYS A 286 -7.47 -1.19 -8.09
CA LYS A 286 -7.38 -1.70 -6.70
C LYS A 286 -6.33 -0.98 -5.85
N THR A 287 -6.54 -0.96 -4.54
CA THR A 287 -5.65 -0.30 -3.56
C THR A 287 -5.56 -1.08 -2.26
N GLN A 288 -4.49 -0.88 -1.48
CA GLN A 288 -4.28 -1.50 -0.15
C GLN A 288 -4.56 -0.52 1.00
N ASN A 289 -5.42 0.48 0.80
CA ASN A 289 -5.70 1.49 1.84
C ASN A 289 -6.27 0.87 3.14
N ASN A 290 -7.05 -0.20 3.00
CA ASN A 290 -7.61 -0.94 4.13
C ASN A 290 -6.51 -1.61 4.97
N ASN A 291 -5.46 -2.11 4.32
CA ASN A 291 -4.30 -2.69 5.01
C ASN A 291 -3.59 -1.63 5.86
N GLU A 292 -3.37 -0.42 5.32
CA GLU A 292 -2.80 0.69 6.10
C GLU A 292 -3.66 1.04 7.34
N SER A 293 -4.99 0.94 7.20
CA SER A 293 -5.94 1.22 8.29
C SER A 293 -5.86 0.18 9.42
N ILE A 294 -5.92 -1.12 9.10
CA ILE A 294 -5.81 -2.17 10.12
C ILE A 294 -4.43 -2.18 10.78
N ASN A 295 -3.37 -1.96 10.01
CA ASN A 295 -2.01 -1.84 10.53
C ASN A 295 -1.91 -0.71 11.54
N SER A 296 -2.49 0.46 11.21
CA SER A 296 -2.53 1.59 12.15
C SER A 296 -3.30 1.25 13.43
N LEU A 297 -4.38 0.46 13.34
CA LEU A 297 -5.19 0.09 14.49
C LEU A 297 -4.48 -0.91 15.41
N ILE A 298 -3.82 -1.94 14.85
CA ILE A 298 -2.99 -2.89 15.60
C ILE A 298 -1.96 -2.13 16.43
N TRP A 299 -1.24 -1.19 15.81
CA TRP A 299 -0.20 -0.43 16.50
C TRP A 299 -0.72 0.72 17.37
N LYS A 300 -2.01 1.06 17.28
CA LYS A 300 -2.67 1.92 18.26
C LYS A 300 -2.94 1.16 19.56
N LEU A 301 -3.35 -0.11 19.46
CA LEU A 301 -3.57 -0.99 20.62
C LEU A 301 -2.26 -1.54 21.20
N CYS A 302 -1.26 -1.77 20.36
CA CYS A 302 0.08 -2.19 20.75
C CYS A 302 1.14 -1.17 20.29
N PRO A 303 1.30 -0.03 20.99
CA PRO A 303 2.20 1.04 20.58
C PRO A 303 3.61 0.56 20.25
N LYS A 304 4.17 0.97 19.11
CA LYS A 304 5.51 0.56 18.64
C LYS A 304 6.64 0.87 19.64
N THR A 305 6.44 1.86 20.51
CA THR A 305 7.36 2.30 21.56
C THR A 305 7.51 1.32 22.73
N LEU A 306 6.54 0.43 22.96
CA LEU A 306 6.58 -0.51 24.08
C LEU A 306 7.24 -1.84 23.72
N GLY A 307 7.99 -2.44 24.63
CA GLY A 307 8.52 -3.79 24.45
C GLY A 307 7.43 -4.85 24.63
N CYS A 308 6.86 -5.37 23.54
CA CYS A 308 5.80 -6.38 23.59
C CYS A 308 6.22 -7.67 22.91
N GLY A 309 5.98 -8.81 23.58
CA GLY A 309 6.16 -10.15 22.99
C GLY A 309 4.98 -10.57 22.11
N ARG A 310 5.14 -11.69 21.39
CA ARG A 310 4.14 -12.23 20.44
C ARG A 310 2.73 -12.30 21.03
N LYS A 311 2.55 -12.79 22.27
CA LYS A 311 1.22 -12.93 22.90
C LYS A 311 0.45 -11.62 22.97
N ILE A 312 1.13 -10.52 23.34
CA ILE A 312 0.49 -9.19 23.43
C ILE A 312 0.10 -8.71 22.03
N VAL A 313 1.00 -8.88 21.05
CA VAL A 313 0.73 -8.49 19.66
C VAL A 313 -0.43 -9.32 19.09
N ASP A 314 -0.52 -10.61 19.42
CA ASP A 314 -1.61 -11.50 19.02
C ASP A 314 -2.96 -11.05 19.58
N ILE A 315 -3.03 -10.75 20.89
CA ILE A 315 -4.24 -10.19 21.52
C ILE A 315 -4.64 -8.87 20.85
N SER A 316 -3.70 -7.93 20.70
CA SER A 316 -3.97 -6.64 20.06
C SER A 316 -4.36 -6.77 18.60
N THR A 317 -3.84 -7.77 17.88
CA THR A 317 -4.21 -8.04 16.49
C THR A 317 -5.64 -8.55 16.40
N ASN A 318 -6.01 -9.52 17.23
CA ASN A 318 -7.38 -10.03 17.26
C ASN A 318 -8.39 -8.95 17.67
N GLU A 319 -8.09 -8.12 18.68
CA GLU A 319 -8.93 -7.00 19.07
C GLU A 319 -9.04 -5.94 17.95
N ALA A 320 -7.92 -5.61 17.28
CA ALA A 320 -7.93 -4.70 16.15
C ALA A 320 -8.80 -5.22 15.00
N ILE A 321 -8.73 -6.51 14.69
CA ILE A 321 -9.54 -7.14 13.64
C ILE A 321 -11.04 -7.06 13.98
N VAL A 322 -11.41 -7.30 15.24
CA VAL A 322 -12.80 -7.18 15.69
C VAL A 322 -13.29 -5.73 15.51
N ILE A 323 -12.52 -4.74 15.95
CA ILE A 323 -12.87 -3.32 15.79
C ILE A 323 -12.92 -2.91 14.31
N PHE A 324 -12.00 -3.45 13.50
CA PHE A 324 -11.92 -3.16 12.07
C PHE A 324 -13.14 -3.69 11.32
N ASN A 325 -13.53 -4.95 11.57
CA ASN A 325 -14.64 -5.60 10.88
C ASN A 325 -16.02 -5.17 11.38
N ASP A 326 -16.19 -5.08 12.71
CA ASP A 326 -17.50 -4.97 13.36
C ASP A 326 -17.67 -3.68 14.17
N GLY A 327 -16.65 -2.81 14.20
CA GLY A 327 -16.67 -1.62 15.04
C GLY A 327 -16.46 -1.92 16.53
N ASN A 328 -16.62 -0.90 17.36
CA ASN A 328 -16.48 -1.03 18.81
C ASN A 328 -17.58 -1.91 19.42
N GLN A 329 -18.71 -2.09 18.72
CA GLN A 329 -19.72 -3.10 19.08
C GLN A 329 -19.12 -4.50 19.21
N GLY A 330 -18.15 -4.85 18.36
CA GLY A 330 -17.46 -6.13 18.44
C GLY A 330 -16.75 -6.35 19.79
N ARG A 331 -16.29 -5.29 20.46
CA ARG A 331 -15.65 -5.40 21.79
C ARG A 331 -16.62 -5.85 22.87
N LEU A 332 -17.91 -5.53 22.74
CA LEU A 332 -18.92 -6.00 23.69
C LEU A 332 -19.07 -7.52 23.64
N LYS A 333 -18.97 -8.13 22.45
CA LYS A 333 -18.98 -9.58 22.28
C LYS A 333 -17.76 -10.24 22.93
N ILE A 334 -16.60 -9.58 22.88
CA ILE A 334 -15.39 -10.04 23.60
C ILE A 334 -15.65 -10.02 25.11
N MET A 335 -16.18 -8.92 25.65
CA MET A 335 -16.49 -8.79 27.08
C MET A 335 -17.45 -9.88 27.55
N GLN A 336 -18.53 -10.12 26.80
CA GLN A 336 -19.49 -11.20 27.09
C GLN A 336 -18.82 -12.58 27.06
N SER A 337 -17.95 -12.84 26.09
CA SER A 337 -17.20 -14.10 25.99
C SER A 337 -16.22 -14.31 27.15
N LEU A 338 -15.77 -13.23 27.79
CA LEU A 338 -14.96 -13.25 29.02
C LEU A 338 -15.82 -13.34 30.30
N GLY A 339 -17.14 -13.50 30.18
CA GLY A 339 -18.06 -13.59 31.32
C GLY A 339 -18.42 -12.24 31.96
N LEU A 340 -18.15 -11.12 31.30
CA LEU A 340 -18.50 -9.79 31.81
C LEU A 340 -19.94 -9.43 31.43
N THR A 341 -20.71 -8.96 32.40
CA THR A 341 -22.05 -8.40 32.15
C THR A 341 -21.92 -7.03 31.48
N VAL A 342 -22.40 -6.94 30.25
CA VAL A 342 -22.40 -5.69 29.47
C VAL A 342 -23.71 -4.93 29.69
N GLY A 343 -23.64 -3.83 30.44
CA GLY A 343 -24.80 -2.98 30.70
C GLY A 343 -25.11 -1.98 29.58
N GLN A 344 -26.30 -1.37 29.64
CA GLN A 344 -26.80 -0.39 28.66
C GLN A 344 -25.85 0.79 28.38
N PHE A 345 -25.08 1.24 29.38
CA PHE A 345 -24.13 2.35 29.20
C PHE A 345 -22.94 1.98 28.34
N ALA A 346 -22.47 0.72 28.40
CA ALA A 346 -21.42 0.23 27.51
C ALA A 346 -21.90 0.21 26.06
N HIS A 347 -23.13 -0.27 25.81
CA HIS A 347 -23.77 -0.21 24.50
C HIS A 347 -23.86 1.23 23.97
N LYS A 348 -24.39 2.17 24.78
CA LYS A 348 -24.47 3.59 24.40
C LYS A 348 -23.09 4.16 24.08
N PHE A 349 -22.08 3.87 24.89
CA PHE A 349 -20.72 4.34 24.68
C PHE A 349 -20.13 3.87 23.35
N VAL A 350 -20.16 2.56 23.06
CA VAL A 350 -19.58 2.04 21.81
C VAL A 350 -20.31 2.54 20.57
N THR A 351 -21.65 2.70 20.64
CA THR A 351 -22.44 3.30 19.56
C THR A 351 -21.97 4.73 19.27
N LEU A 352 -21.79 5.56 20.30
CA LEU A 352 -21.31 6.94 20.13
C LEU A 352 -19.89 7.00 19.56
N VAL A 353 -19.00 6.09 19.98
CA VAL A 353 -17.63 6.01 19.45
C VAL A 353 -17.65 5.62 17.97
N ASP A 354 -18.47 4.65 17.59
CA ASP A 354 -18.59 4.22 16.19
C ASP A 354 -19.21 5.29 15.29
N ILE A 355 -20.23 6.02 15.77
CA ILE A 355 -20.80 7.18 15.05
C ILE A 355 -19.70 8.21 14.78
N LYS A 356 -18.93 8.61 15.80
CA LYS A 356 -17.82 9.57 15.64
C LYS A 356 -16.75 9.08 14.68
N ARG A 357 -16.46 7.77 14.69
CA ARG A 357 -15.51 7.14 13.76
C ARG A 357 -15.98 7.27 12.31
N ILE A 358 -17.26 6.98 12.05
CA ILE A 358 -17.87 7.10 10.71
C ILE A 358 -17.86 8.56 10.24
N GLN A 359 -18.32 9.49 11.09
CA GLN A 359 -18.29 10.92 10.79
C GLN A 359 -16.88 11.42 10.46
N THR A 360 -15.87 10.98 11.22
CA THR A 360 -14.47 11.34 10.95
C THR A 360 -14.00 10.79 9.59
N ALA A 361 -14.39 9.56 9.25
CA ALA A 361 -14.07 8.95 7.96
C ALA A 361 -14.74 9.71 6.79
N GLU A 362 -16.02 10.09 6.92
CA GLU A 362 -16.75 10.90 5.94
C GLU A 362 -16.11 12.29 5.75
N VAL A 363 -15.75 12.95 6.85
CA VAL A 363 -15.02 14.23 6.83
C VAL A 363 -13.67 14.08 6.10
N HIS A 364 -12.98 12.95 6.28
CA HIS A 364 -11.74 12.67 5.56
C HIS A 364 -11.95 12.34 4.08
N PHE A 365 -13.10 11.77 3.72
CA PHE A 365 -13.48 11.51 2.33
C PHE A 365 -13.85 12.78 1.57
N ASN A 366 -14.35 13.81 2.27
CA ASN A 366 -14.71 15.09 1.67
C ASN A 366 -13.55 15.70 0.85
N LEU A 367 -13.79 15.95 -0.44
CA LEU A 367 -12.80 16.41 -1.42
C LEU A 367 -12.10 17.70 -0.99
N ARG A 368 -12.83 18.67 -0.46
CA ARG A 368 -12.28 19.96 -0.03
C ARG A 368 -11.29 19.78 1.13
N ARG A 369 -11.58 18.85 2.05
CA ARG A 369 -10.67 18.50 3.17
C ARG A 369 -9.50 17.65 2.69
N LYS A 370 -9.69 16.80 1.68
CA LYS A 370 -8.59 16.05 1.03
C LYS A 370 -7.58 17.01 0.39
N GLU A 371 -8.05 18.03 -0.32
CA GLU A 371 -7.22 19.09 -0.90
C GLU A 371 -6.44 19.85 0.17
N VAL A 372 -7.10 20.27 1.25
CA VAL A 372 -6.43 20.94 2.39
C VAL A 372 -5.35 20.04 3.01
N ARG A 373 -5.61 18.74 3.19
CA ARG A 373 -4.61 17.79 3.69
C ARG A 373 -3.45 17.61 2.73
N GLN A 374 -3.72 17.54 1.43
CA GLN A 374 -2.68 17.47 0.40
C GLN A 374 -1.81 18.73 0.40
N ALA A 375 -2.42 19.91 0.49
CA ALA A 375 -1.72 21.19 0.59
C ALA A 375 -0.83 21.26 1.84
N LYS A 376 -1.35 20.90 3.02
CA LYS A 376 -0.56 20.84 4.27
C LYS A 376 0.60 19.85 4.18
N ARG A 377 0.38 18.66 3.62
CA ARG A 377 1.45 17.65 3.40
C ARG A 377 2.51 18.16 2.43
N MET A 378 2.10 18.84 1.35
CA MET A 378 3.01 19.43 0.37
C MET A 378 3.83 20.57 1.01
N GLN A 379 3.18 21.42 1.81
CA GLN A 379 3.86 22.48 2.57
C GLN A 379 4.88 21.88 3.54
N PHE A 380 4.47 20.89 4.35
CA PHE A 380 5.38 20.20 5.27
C PHE A 380 6.58 19.56 4.55
N LYS A 381 6.33 18.83 3.45
CA LYS A 381 7.42 18.27 2.63
C LYS A 381 8.35 19.35 2.09
N THR A 382 7.80 20.47 1.64
CA THR A 382 8.58 21.61 1.14
C THR A 382 9.44 22.20 2.25
N THR A 383 8.87 22.36 3.46
CA THR A 383 9.60 22.85 4.64
C THR A 383 10.71 21.88 5.03
N CYS A 384 10.42 20.58 5.19
CA CYS A 384 11.43 19.56 5.48
C CYS A 384 12.53 19.56 4.42
N LYS A 385 12.19 19.66 3.14
CA LYS A 385 13.18 19.70 2.06
C LYS A 385 14.09 20.93 2.17
N LYS A 386 13.54 22.11 2.44
CA LYS A 386 14.33 23.32 2.67
C LYS A 386 15.24 23.19 3.89
N LEU A 387 14.79 22.49 4.94
CA LEU A 387 15.61 22.20 6.12
C LEU A 387 16.74 21.23 5.75
N THR A 388 16.46 20.12 5.08
CA THR A 388 17.49 19.15 4.63
C THR A 388 18.49 19.78 3.66
N GLU A 389 18.05 20.67 2.76
CA GLU A 389 18.93 21.44 1.86
C GLU A 389 19.85 22.41 2.64
N LYS A 390 19.38 22.96 3.77
CA LYS A 390 20.19 23.79 4.66
C LYS A 390 21.14 22.98 5.54
N GLU A 391 20.70 21.80 6.00
CA GLU A 391 21.44 20.92 6.91
C GLU A 391 22.58 20.15 6.20
N GLY A 392 22.54 20.03 4.87
CA GLY A 392 23.52 19.28 4.10
C GLY A 392 23.42 17.76 4.31
N THR A 393 24.46 17.02 3.95
CA THR A 393 24.56 15.58 4.26
C THR A 393 24.80 15.39 5.75
N SER A 394 23.79 14.94 6.48
CA SER A 394 23.94 14.42 7.83
C SER A 394 24.03 12.89 7.85
N TYR A 395 24.41 12.34 9.01
CA TYR A 395 24.64 10.93 9.32
C TYR A 395 23.80 9.93 8.49
N ALA A 396 24.47 9.12 7.68
CA ALA A 396 23.89 7.94 7.05
C ALA A 396 23.97 6.75 8.03
N CYS A 397 22.83 6.07 8.24
CA CYS A 397 22.80 4.87 9.07
C CYS A 397 23.68 3.78 8.42
N GLY A 398 24.84 3.49 9.03
CA GLY A 398 25.79 2.47 8.55
C GLY A 398 27.16 3.00 8.10
N GLU A 399 27.44 4.30 8.21
CA GLU A 399 28.80 4.83 8.04
C GLU A 399 29.48 4.93 9.41
N PHE A 400 30.08 3.82 9.85
CA PHE A 400 31.29 3.69 10.67
C PHE A 400 31.89 2.31 10.44
#